data_AF-A0A354WTC5-F1
#
_entry.id   AF-A0A354WTC5-F1
#
_cell.length_a   1.000
_cell.length_b   1.000
_cell.length_c   1.000
_cell.angle_alpha   90.00
_cell.angle_beta   90.00
_cell.angle_gamma   90.00
#
_symmetry.space_group_name_H-M   'P 1'
#
loop_
_entity.id
_entity.type
_entity.pdbx_description
1 polymer ?
#
loop_
_entity_poly.entity_id
_entity_poly.type
_entity_poly.pdbx_seq_one_letter_code
_entity_poly.pdbx_strand_id
1 'polypeptide(L)' 'MSENQKAIYPGMPFDETVRQRLEKSYPGGTISFTHGKQDTLEEEIQYLVRVGKHSVVMPRMKYSSSVEEQLKQ' A
#
# COMPACT_ATOMS: atom_id res chain seq x y z
N MET A 1 7.99 -24.76 -12.85
CA MET A 1 6.92 -23.76 -12.55
C MET A 1 7.61 -22.45 -12.25
N SER A 2 7.31 -21.39 -12.98
CA SER A 2 8.09 -20.13 -12.97
C SER A 2 7.83 -19.35 -11.68
N GLU A 3 8.90 -19.05 -10.94
CA GLU A 3 8.88 -18.49 -9.57
C GLU A 3 8.47 -17.01 -9.44
N ASN A 4 8.02 -16.31 -10.48
CA ASN A 4 8.02 -14.83 -10.44
C ASN A 4 6.74 -14.09 -10.87
N GLN A 5 5.56 -14.62 -10.52
CA GLN A 5 4.30 -13.85 -10.59
C GLN A 5 3.48 -13.97 -9.31
N LYS A 6 4.00 -13.51 -8.16
CA LYS A 6 3.14 -13.30 -6.96
C LYS A 6 2.05 -12.28 -7.31
N ALA A 7 0.80 -12.66 -7.55
CA ALA A 7 -0.25 -11.72 -7.97
C ALA A 7 -0.25 -10.39 -7.17
N ILE A 8 -0.50 -9.26 -7.84
CA ILE A 8 -0.69 -7.95 -7.19
C ILE A 8 -2.14 -7.88 -6.72
N TYR A 9 -2.38 -7.58 -5.45
CA TYR A 9 -3.73 -7.55 -4.87
C TYR A 9 -3.90 -6.41 -3.84
N PRO A 10 -5.13 -5.92 -3.62
CA PRO A 10 -5.42 -4.94 -2.58
C PRO A 10 -5.08 -5.45 -1.17
N GLY A 11 -4.58 -4.57 -0.31
CA GLY A 11 -4.12 -4.86 1.04
C GLY A 11 -2.66 -5.28 1.14
N MET A 12 -1.97 -5.50 0.00
CA MET A 12 -0.55 -5.80 0.03
C MET A 12 0.28 -4.57 0.45
N PRO A 13 1.39 -4.74 1.19
CA PRO A 13 2.34 -3.67 1.44
C PRO A 13 2.81 -3.04 0.13
N PHE A 14 2.91 -1.73 0.10
CA PHE A 14 3.40 -0.99 -1.05
C PHE A 14 4.87 -0.65 -0.86
N ASP A 15 5.71 -1.21 -1.74
CA ASP A 15 7.15 -0.96 -1.80
C ASP A 15 7.60 -0.75 -3.26
N GLU A 16 8.89 -0.48 -3.45
CA GLU A 16 9.46 -0.27 -4.79
C GLU A 16 9.34 -1.50 -5.70
N THR A 17 9.31 -2.70 -5.13
CA THR A 17 9.08 -3.93 -5.91
C THR A 17 7.65 -3.98 -6.43
N VAL A 18 6.65 -3.63 -5.61
CA VAL A 18 5.25 -3.53 -6.03
C VAL A 18 5.06 -2.44 -7.07
N ARG A 19 5.71 -1.28 -6.91
CA ARG A 19 5.72 -0.20 -7.90
C ARG A 19 6.18 -0.68 -9.27
N GLN A 20 7.36 -1.28 -9.36
CA GLN A 20 7.92 -1.77 -10.63
C GLN A 20 7.00 -2.80 -11.30
N ARG A 21 6.35 -3.64 -10.49
CA ARG A 21 5.42 -4.66 -10.99
C ARG A 21 4.12 -4.05 -11.49
N LEU A 22 3.62 -2.99 -10.86
CA LEU A 22 2.47 -2.22 -11.33
C LEU A 22 2.79 -1.52 -12.65
N GLU A 23 3.96 -0.86 -12.75
CA GLU A 23 4.41 -0.19 -13.98
C GLU A 23 4.57 -1.17 -15.15
N LYS A 24 5.08 -2.37 -14.88
CA LYS A 24 5.19 -3.44 -15.88
C LYS A 24 3.83 -4.01 -16.31
N SER A 25 2.90 -4.15 -15.36
CA SER A 25 1.58 -4.76 -15.62
C SER A 25 0.61 -3.78 -16.27
N TYR A 26 0.77 -2.48 -16.00
CA TYR A 26 -0.05 -1.40 -16.54
C TYR A 26 0.83 -0.31 -17.15
N PRO A 27 1.44 -0.55 -18.33
CA PRO A 27 2.21 0.48 -19.03
C PRO A 27 1.32 1.70 -19.29
N GLY A 28 1.73 2.87 -18.79
CA GLY A 28 0.94 4.11 -18.85
C GLY A 28 -0.15 4.25 -17.78
N GLY A 29 -0.20 3.34 -16.81
CA GLY A 29 -1.01 3.51 -15.60
C GLY A 29 -0.46 4.60 -14.69
N THR A 30 -1.30 5.11 -13.80
CA THR A 30 -0.94 6.10 -12.80
C THR A 30 -1.14 5.53 -11.40
N ILE A 31 -0.21 5.87 -10.50
CA ILE A 31 -0.30 5.55 -9.07
C ILE A 31 -0.68 6.84 -8.34
N SER A 32 -1.71 6.77 -7.51
CA SER A 32 -2.17 7.89 -6.69
C SER A 32 -2.08 7.54 -5.21
N PHE A 33 -1.59 8.48 -4.40
CA PHE A 33 -1.51 8.36 -2.95
C PHE A 33 -2.69 9.09 -2.31
N THR A 34 -3.35 8.45 -1.36
CA THR A 34 -4.50 9.02 -0.62
C THR A 34 -4.32 8.82 0.88
N HIS A 35 -4.89 9.68 1.70
CA HIS A 35 -4.63 9.75 3.14
C HIS A 35 -5.86 9.40 4.02
N GLY A 36 -6.97 8.95 3.42
CA GLY A 36 -8.21 8.73 4.17
C GLY A 36 -8.78 10.04 4.77
N LYS A 37 -9.76 9.93 5.67
CA LYS A 37 -10.42 11.10 6.32
C LYS A 37 -9.82 11.46 7.68
N GLN A 38 -8.85 10.71 8.19
CA GLN A 38 -8.30 10.89 9.53
C GLN A 38 -6.82 11.25 9.45
N ASP A 39 -6.41 12.26 10.21
CA ASP A 39 -5.13 12.95 10.03
C ASP A 39 -3.92 12.22 10.64
N THR A 40 -4.14 11.21 11.50
CA THR A 40 -3.04 10.49 12.16
C THR A 40 -2.58 9.31 11.29
N LEU A 41 -1.50 9.51 10.54
CA LEU A 41 -1.02 8.55 9.54
C LEU A 41 0.46 8.20 9.78
N GLU A 42 0.81 6.94 9.50
CA GLU A 42 2.18 6.45 9.39
C GLU A 42 2.56 6.45 7.90
N GLU A 43 3.14 7.54 7.43
CA GLU A 43 3.49 7.71 6.00
C GLU A 43 4.50 6.67 5.49
N GLU A 44 5.31 6.11 6.40
CA GLU A 44 6.31 5.07 6.11
C GLU A 44 5.69 3.70 5.81
N ILE A 45 4.48 3.43 6.29
CA ILE A 45 3.82 2.13 6.10
C ILE A 45 2.65 2.29 5.13
N GLN A 46 2.86 1.89 3.89
CA GLN A 46 1.88 2.04 2.82
C GLN A 46 1.33 0.69 2.35
N TYR A 47 0.10 0.66 1.86
CA TYR A 47 -0.51 -0.51 1.25
C TYR A 47 -1.34 -0.13 0.03
N LEU A 48 -1.44 -1.09 -0.89
CA LEU A 48 -2.19 -0.97 -2.12
C LEU A 48 -3.69 -1.09 -1.84
N VAL A 49 -4.46 -0.04 -2.10
CA VAL A 49 -5.92 -0.05 -1.93
C VAL A 49 -6.61 -0.60 -3.16
N ARG A 50 -6.09 -0.28 -4.34
CA ARG A 50 -6.67 -0.70 -5.63
C ARG A 50 -5.58 -1.00 -6.64
N VAL A 51 -5.75 -2.07 -7.38
CA VAL A 51 -4.89 -2.49 -8.49
C VAL A 51 -5.51 -2.07 -9.81
N GLY A 52 -4.70 -1.60 -10.77
CA GLY A 52 -5.15 -1.31 -12.13
C GLY A 52 -4.40 -0.15 -12.78
N LYS A 53 -4.93 0.33 -13.92
CA LYS A 53 -4.42 1.54 -14.59
C LYS A 53 -4.46 2.80 -13.72
N HIS A 54 -5.31 2.84 -12.70
CA HIS A 54 -5.39 3.91 -11.70
C HIS A 54 -5.22 3.30 -10.31
N SER A 55 -4.02 2.80 -10.04
CA SER A 55 -3.71 2.15 -8.77
C SER A 55 -3.70 3.18 -7.64
N VAL A 56 -4.24 2.80 -6.49
CA VAL A 56 -4.38 3.70 -5.32
C VAL A 56 -3.61 3.11 -4.15
N VAL A 57 -2.77 3.92 -3.52
CA VAL A 57 -1.96 3.56 -2.35
C VAL A 57 -2.39 4.44 -1.18
N MET A 58 -2.43 3.87 0.02
CA MET A 58 -2.80 4.57 1.25
C MET A 58 -1.78 4.27 2.36
N PRO A 59 -1.35 5.28 3.13
CA PRO A 59 -0.58 5.05 4.33
C PRO A 59 -1.45 4.43 5.43
N ARG A 60 -0.79 3.78 6.38
CA ARG A 60 -1.42 3.15 7.53
C ARG A 60 -1.91 4.22 8.49
N MET A 61 -3.08 3.98 9.07
CA MET A 61 -3.53 4.80 10.18
C MET A 61 -2.58 4.57 11.34
N LYS A 62 -2.08 5.67 11.90
CA LYS A 62 -1.36 5.63 13.15
C LYS A 62 -2.39 5.33 14.24
N TYR A 63 -2.15 4.25 14.98
CA TYR A 63 -2.98 3.98 16.15
C TYR A 63 -2.73 5.06 17.20
N SER A 64 -3.75 5.41 17.99
CA SER A 64 -3.50 6.28 19.15
C SER A 64 -2.45 5.64 20.05
N SER A 65 -1.67 6.45 20.76
CA SER A 65 -0.64 5.97 21.70
C SER A 65 -1.19 4.95 22.70
N SER A 66 -2.46 5.08 23.10
CA SER A 66 -3.14 4.11 23.98
C SER A 66 -3.30 2.70 23.39
N VAL A 67 -3.42 2.58 22.07
CA VAL A 67 -3.53 1.29 21.36
C VAL A 67 -2.15 0.73 21.03
N GLU A 68 -1.16 1.60 20.76
CA GLU A 68 0.24 1.18 20.58
C GLU A 68 0.82 0.56 21.87
N GLU A 69 0.46 1.07 23.05
CA GLU A 69 0.86 0.50 24.33
C GLU A 69 0.24 -0.89 24.58
N GLN A 70 -1.00 -1.11 24.13
CA GLN A 70 -1.69 -2.40 24.25
C GLN A 70 -1.13 -3.47 23.29
N LEU A 71 -0.61 -3.07 22.12
CA LEU A 71 0.00 -3.98 21.14
C LEU A 71 1.43 -4.40 21.50
N LYS A 72 2.06 -3.76 22.49
CA LYS A 72 3.43 -4.05 22.97
C LYS A 72 3.46 -5.03 24.16
N GLN A 73 2.32 -5.56 24.61
CA GLN A 73 2.23 -6.61 25.63
C GLN A 73 2.11 -8.00 25.00
#